data_AF-A0AAJ3U3C0-F1
#
_entry.id   AF-A0AAJ3U3C0-F1
#
_cell.length_a   1.000
_cell.length_b   1.000
_cell.length_c   1.000
_cell.angle_alpha   90.00
_cell.angle_beta   90.00
_cell.angle_gamma   90.00
#
_symmetry.space_group_name_H-M   'P 1'
#
loop_
_entity.id
_entity.type
_entity.pdbx_description
1 polymer ?
#
loop_
_entity_poly.entity_id
_entity_poly.type
_entity_poly.pdbx_seq_one_letter_code
_entity_poly.pdbx_strand_id
1 'polypeptide(L)'
;MTTAPMQTTRQGPAIEIAGPMRDRYDEILTREALAFLTELHHRFASRRHDRLADRMRRRFEIGNGHDPQFREDTAHIRQDTTWQVAGAGPGLEDRRVEITGPTDPKMTINALNSGARVWLADQEDATSPTWKNVIEGQLSLRDAIRGELSFTSSEGREYRVTAERTPTIVMRPRGWHLPEKHLAFIDRAGRRTSASGSLVDFGLYFLHNAQALIEGGRGPYFYIAKLESSEEAKLWDDVFSFSEEYIGIPHGTIRATVLIETLPAAFEMDEILYELRDHCAGLNAGRWDYIFSIIKNYRGRGARFVLPDRSEVTMTVPFMRAYTELLVKTCHKRGAFAIGGMSAFIPNRRDPEVTARAVEKVSADKKREAGDGFDGTWVAHPDLIPTAQAEFDAVLGDRPNQIDRQRDDVHVEARDLLDLHIGRPITAQGVRDNVSVAIRYLEAWLRGLGAVAIDNLMEDAATAEISRSQVWQWIHQDRTTQDGTPITVEYIEGLIGEVLDEVERREGDRFDDAAEIFREVALREEFPTFLTLGAYSRFLIDED
;
A
#
# COMPACT_ATOMS: atom_id res chain seq x y z
N MET A 1 22.01 29.70 -52.40
CA MET A 1 21.43 29.52 -51.06
C MET A 1 21.47 28.05 -50.74
N THR A 2 22.48 27.64 -49.98
CA THR A 2 22.67 26.26 -49.50
C THR A 2 21.78 26.10 -48.28
N THR A 3 20.68 25.36 -48.42
CA THR A 3 19.88 24.91 -47.28
C THR A 3 20.73 23.99 -46.43
N ALA A 4 21.11 24.45 -45.24
CA ALA A 4 21.75 23.63 -44.23
C ALA A 4 20.81 22.47 -43.85
N PRO A 5 21.32 21.24 -43.68
CA PRO A 5 20.51 20.16 -43.16
C PRO A 5 20.15 20.48 -41.72
N MET A 6 18.85 20.54 -41.41
CA MET A 6 18.39 20.48 -40.03
C MET A 6 18.91 19.19 -39.42
N GLN A 7 19.93 19.29 -38.56
CA GLN A 7 20.26 18.24 -37.61
C GLN A 7 19.09 18.15 -36.63
N THR A 8 18.08 17.35 -36.96
CA THR A 8 17.21 16.79 -35.94
C THR A 8 18.05 15.77 -35.18
N THR A 9 18.74 16.20 -34.13
CA THR A 9 19.16 15.27 -33.07
C THR A 9 17.89 14.67 -32.51
N ARG A 10 17.48 13.51 -33.03
CA ARG A 10 16.46 12.67 -32.37
C ARG A 10 17.10 12.22 -31.06
N GLN A 11 16.85 12.98 -30.00
CA GLN A 11 17.12 12.51 -28.65
C GLN A 11 16.31 11.22 -28.47
N GLY A 12 16.98 10.16 -27.99
CA GLY A 12 16.31 8.92 -27.61
C GLY A 12 15.35 9.16 -26.44
N PRO A 13 14.62 8.12 -25.99
CA PRO A 13 13.84 8.26 -24.77
C PRO A 13 14.76 8.68 -23.61
N ALA A 14 14.25 9.47 -22.68
CA ALA A 14 15.05 10.00 -21.57
C ALA A 14 14.18 10.26 -20.33
N ILE A 15 14.76 10.08 -19.14
CA ILE A 15 14.28 10.64 -17.89
C ILE A 15 15.05 11.94 -17.61
N GLU A 16 14.32 13.02 -17.39
CA GLU A 16 14.85 14.32 -16.99
C GLU A 16 14.42 14.65 -15.55
N ILE A 17 15.35 15.22 -14.79
CA ILE A 17 15.07 15.71 -13.44
C ILE A 17 14.41 17.08 -13.56
N ALA A 18 13.22 17.22 -12.98
CA ALA A 18 12.45 18.47 -12.92
C ALA A 18 12.33 19.01 -11.50
N GLY A 19 12.58 18.19 -10.47
CA GLY A 19 12.59 18.63 -9.08
C GLY A 19 13.95 19.15 -8.61
N PRO A 20 13.98 19.90 -7.49
CA PRO A 20 15.20 20.50 -6.96
C PRO A 20 16.22 19.43 -6.56
N MET A 21 17.49 19.65 -6.90
CA MET A 21 18.59 18.85 -6.38
C MET A 21 18.97 19.32 -4.97
N ARG A 22 19.03 18.38 -4.03
CA ARG A 22 19.46 18.63 -2.65
C ARG A 22 20.72 17.84 -2.33
N ASP A 23 21.24 18.03 -1.11
CA ASP A 23 22.42 17.33 -0.64
C ASP A 23 22.28 15.81 -0.82
N ARG A 24 23.33 15.18 -1.37
CA ARG A 24 23.44 13.75 -1.67
C ARG A 24 22.43 13.19 -2.70
N TYR A 25 21.59 14.01 -3.34
CA TYR A 25 20.61 13.49 -4.32
C TYR A 25 21.31 12.91 -5.55
N ASP A 26 22.51 13.38 -5.86
CA ASP A 26 23.37 12.87 -6.92
C ASP A 26 23.89 11.44 -6.65
N GLU A 27 23.88 10.97 -5.39
CA GLU A 27 24.16 9.57 -5.05
C GLU A 27 23.04 8.62 -5.46
N ILE A 28 21.78 9.11 -5.55
CA ILE A 28 20.62 8.32 -5.95
C ILE A 28 20.28 8.54 -7.44
N LEU A 29 20.27 9.79 -7.89
CA LEU A 29 19.92 10.18 -9.26
C LEU A 29 21.15 10.18 -10.16
N THR A 30 21.93 9.09 -10.10
CA THR A 30 23.12 8.90 -10.91
C THR A 30 22.76 8.77 -12.39
N ARG A 31 23.73 8.99 -13.29
CA ARG A 31 23.53 8.76 -14.73
C ARG A 31 23.04 7.34 -15.03
N GLU A 32 23.55 6.35 -14.31
CA GLU A 32 23.16 4.95 -14.47
C GLU A 32 21.71 4.72 -14.02
N ALA A 33 21.32 5.30 -12.87
CA ALA A 33 19.95 5.26 -12.39
C ALA A 33 18.97 5.88 -13.38
N LEU A 34 19.27 7.08 -13.89
CA LEU A 34 18.42 7.75 -14.88
C LEU A 34 18.32 6.94 -16.20
N ALA A 35 19.41 6.29 -16.62
CA ALA A 35 19.40 5.42 -17.80
C ALA A 35 18.54 4.17 -17.59
N PHE A 36 18.64 3.53 -16.43
CA PHE A 36 17.81 2.38 -16.09
C PHE A 36 16.32 2.75 -15.98
N LEU A 37 16.00 3.85 -15.29
CA LEU A 37 14.64 4.39 -15.24
C LEU A 37 14.10 4.72 -16.63
N THR A 38 14.95 5.24 -17.52
CA THR A 38 14.59 5.51 -18.92
C THR A 38 14.17 4.23 -19.64
N GLU A 39 14.92 3.15 -19.50
CA GLU A 39 14.57 1.85 -20.10
C GLU A 39 13.27 1.29 -19.53
N LEU A 40 13.08 1.35 -18.20
CA LEU A 40 11.83 0.93 -17.56
C LEU A 40 10.62 1.68 -18.14
N HIS A 41 10.70 3.01 -18.24
CA HIS A 41 9.61 3.82 -18.77
C HIS A 41 9.38 3.57 -20.26
N HIS A 42 10.45 3.49 -21.04
CA HIS A 42 10.38 3.22 -22.48
C HIS A 42 9.69 1.87 -22.78
N ARG A 43 9.91 0.86 -21.95
CA ARG A 43 9.33 -0.49 -22.13
C ARG A 43 7.92 -0.62 -21.57
N PHE A 44 7.67 -0.04 -20.39
CA PHE A 44 6.50 -0.43 -19.59
C PHE A 44 5.48 0.70 -19.36
N ALA A 45 5.85 1.97 -19.56
CA ALA A 45 4.95 3.09 -19.27
C ALA A 45 3.66 3.02 -20.13
N SER A 46 3.75 2.66 -21.42
CA SER A 46 2.54 2.54 -22.26
C SER A 46 1.58 1.48 -21.72
N ARG A 47 2.09 0.28 -21.42
CA ARG A 47 1.25 -0.81 -20.88
C ARG A 47 0.67 -0.47 -19.52
N ARG A 48 1.39 0.29 -18.68
CA ARG A 48 0.86 0.84 -17.44
C ARG A 48 -0.38 1.70 -17.70
N HIS A 49 -0.32 2.61 -18.68
CA HIS A 49 -1.48 3.43 -19.05
C HIS A 49 -2.64 2.57 -19.57
N ASP A 50 -2.36 1.52 -20.35
CA ASP A 50 -3.39 0.58 -20.81
C ASP A 50 -4.09 -0.12 -19.63
N ARG A 51 -3.34 -0.59 -18.63
CA ARG A 51 -3.91 -1.17 -17.40
C ARG A 51 -4.74 -0.18 -16.60
N LEU A 52 -4.29 1.08 -16.47
CA LEU A 52 -5.09 2.12 -15.80
C LEU A 52 -6.38 2.43 -16.55
N ALA A 53 -6.37 2.40 -17.88
CA ALA A 53 -7.57 2.55 -18.70
C ALA A 53 -8.53 1.35 -18.51
N ASP A 54 -8.00 0.13 -18.43
CA ASP A 54 -8.79 -1.07 -18.14
C ASP A 54 -9.47 -1.00 -16.77
N ARG A 55 -8.81 -0.47 -15.74
CA ARG A 55 -9.45 -0.21 -14.43
C ARG A 55 -10.67 0.70 -14.55
N MET A 56 -10.59 1.76 -15.35
CA MET A 56 -11.72 2.68 -15.57
C MET A 56 -12.88 1.97 -16.26
N ARG A 57 -12.59 1.18 -17.30
CA ARG A 57 -13.59 0.39 -18.01
C ARG A 57 -14.27 -0.61 -17.08
N ARG A 58 -13.51 -1.39 -16.31
CA ARG A 58 -14.05 -2.39 -15.36
C ARG A 58 -14.89 -1.74 -14.26
N ARG A 59 -14.45 -0.60 -13.70
CA ARG A 59 -15.27 0.17 -12.75
C ARG A 59 -16.59 0.64 -13.35
N PHE A 60 -16.58 1.07 -14.61
CA PHE A 60 -17.81 1.44 -15.31
C PHE A 60 -18.74 0.24 -15.51
N GLU A 61 -18.20 -0.92 -15.89
CA GLU A 61 -18.96 -2.17 -16.04
C GLU A 61 -19.62 -2.60 -14.70
N ILE A 62 -18.86 -2.57 -13.59
CA ILE A 62 -19.36 -2.86 -12.25
C ILE A 62 -20.46 -1.87 -11.84
N GLY A 63 -20.25 -0.58 -12.09
CA GLY A 63 -21.25 0.46 -11.86
C GLY A 63 -22.57 0.23 -12.62
N ASN A 64 -22.50 -0.42 -13.79
CA ASN A 64 -23.67 -0.80 -14.59
C ASN A 64 -24.21 -2.21 -14.31
N GLY A 65 -23.68 -2.88 -13.28
CA GLY A 65 -24.20 -4.15 -12.78
C GLY A 65 -23.54 -5.42 -13.27
N HIS A 66 -22.35 -5.31 -13.84
CA HIS A 66 -21.48 -6.45 -14.10
C HIS A 66 -20.59 -6.68 -12.88
N ASP A 67 -21.14 -7.39 -11.89
CA ASP A 67 -20.39 -7.71 -10.67
C ASP A 67 -19.18 -8.62 -11.00
N PRO A 68 -18.03 -8.46 -10.33
CA PRO A 68 -16.87 -9.32 -10.56
C PRO A 68 -17.19 -10.81 -10.33
N GLN A 69 -16.57 -11.67 -11.13
CA GLN A 69 -16.72 -13.13 -11.07
C GLN A 69 -15.34 -13.79 -11.21
N PHE A 70 -15.24 -15.05 -10.76
CA PHE A 70 -14.11 -15.88 -11.15
C PHE A 70 -14.16 -16.14 -12.65
N ARG A 71 -13.10 -15.76 -13.36
CA ARG A 71 -13.00 -15.79 -14.82
C ARG A 71 -13.06 -17.19 -15.40
N GLU A 72 -13.88 -17.42 -16.42
CA GLU A 72 -13.95 -18.71 -17.11
C GLU A 72 -12.76 -18.92 -18.05
N ASP A 73 -12.28 -17.86 -18.70
CA ASP A 73 -11.15 -17.91 -19.64
C ASP A 73 -9.84 -18.35 -18.98
N THR A 74 -9.68 -18.11 -17.69
CA THR A 74 -8.51 -18.52 -16.88
C THR A 74 -8.77 -19.74 -16.00
N ALA A 75 -9.92 -20.42 -16.13
CA ALA A 75 -10.27 -21.55 -15.27
C ALA A 75 -9.21 -22.67 -15.29
N HIS A 76 -8.51 -22.86 -16.41
CA HIS A 76 -7.44 -23.83 -16.56
C HIS A 76 -6.25 -23.59 -15.60
N ILE A 77 -5.93 -22.33 -15.27
CA ILE A 77 -4.91 -21.98 -14.27
C ILE A 77 -5.33 -22.47 -12.89
N ARG A 78 -6.60 -22.26 -12.53
CA ARG A 78 -7.14 -22.63 -11.23
C ARG A 78 -7.30 -24.14 -11.07
N GLN A 79 -7.64 -24.83 -12.15
CA GLN A 79 -7.84 -26.28 -12.15
C GLN A 79 -6.54 -27.08 -12.18
N ASP A 80 -5.48 -26.52 -12.75
CA ASP A 80 -4.15 -27.14 -12.71
C ASP A 80 -3.57 -27.04 -11.29
N THR A 81 -3.41 -28.19 -10.63
CA THR A 81 -2.85 -28.30 -9.27
C THR A 81 -1.33 -28.51 -9.26
N THR A 82 -0.68 -28.57 -10.43
CA THR A 82 0.73 -28.97 -10.54
C THR A 82 1.71 -27.82 -10.41
N TRP A 83 1.27 -26.59 -10.72
CA TRP A 83 2.13 -25.41 -10.62
C TRP A 83 2.16 -24.84 -9.20
N GLN A 84 3.30 -24.23 -8.87
CA GLN A 84 3.58 -23.55 -7.61
C GLN A 84 4.31 -22.23 -7.93
N VAL A 85 4.33 -21.30 -6.97
CA VAL A 85 5.19 -20.11 -7.06
C VAL A 85 6.62 -20.44 -6.62
N ALA A 86 7.55 -19.51 -6.87
CA ALA A 86 8.94 -19.59 -6.45
C ALA A 86 9.09 -19.64 -4.92
N GLY A 87 8.14 -19.05 -4.19
CA GLY A 87 8.07 -19.10 -2.73
C GLY A 87 9.05 -18.15 -2.05
N ALA A 88 9.39 -18.40 -0.79
CA ALA A 88 10.32 -17.55 -0.04
C ALA A 88 11.71 -17.48 -0.71
N GLY A 89 12.25 -16.26 -0.80
CA GLY A 89 13.69 -16.06 -1.00
C GLY A 89 14.45 -16.11 0.33
N PRO A 90 15.79 -16.13 0.32
CA PRO A 90 16.61 -16.11 1.53
C PRO A 90 16.21 -15.02 2.52
N GLY A 91 15.86 -15.42 3.75
CA GLY A 91 15.43 -14.52 4.82
C GLY A 91 13.94 -14.20 4.84
N LEU A 92 13.12 -14.84 3.99
CA LEU A 92 11.66 -14.74 3.97
C LEU A 92 10.96 -16.05 4.41
N GLU A 93 11.70 -17.03 4.92
CA GLU A 93 11.15 -18.34 5.29
C GLU A 93 10.25 -18.26 6.53
N ASP A 94 10.60 -17.38 7.48
CA ASP A 94 9.85 -17.07 8.70
C ASP A 94 9.42 -15.61 8.66
N ARG A 95 8.12 -15.38 8.48
CA ARG A 95 7.49 -14.05 8.35
C ARG A 95 6.45 -13.79 9.44
N ARG A 96 6.53 -14.52 10.57
CA ARG A 96 5.47 -14.55 11.59
C ARG A 96 4.99 -13.18 12.06
N VAL A 97 5.90 -12.20 12.15
CA VAL A 97 5.57 -10.79 12.40
C VAL A 97 6.38 -9.90 11.49
N GLU A 98 5.68 -9.06 10.74
CA GLU A 98 6.25 -7.97 9.95
C GLU A 98 5.85 -6.61 10.56
N ILE A 99 6.80 -5.69 10.64
CA ILE A 99 6.52 -4.30 10.97
C ILE A 99 6.43 -3.48 9.69
N THR A 100 5.50 -2.51 9.63
CA THR A 100 5.42 -1.58 8.50
C THR A 100 5.80 -0.18 8.95
N GLY A 101 6.43 0.60 8.07
CA GLY A 101 6.70 2.01 8.37
C GLY A 101 7.44 2.75 7.27
N PRO A 102 7.48 4.08 7.35
CA PRO A 102 8.11 4.93 6.34
C PRO A 102 9.62 4.74 6.30
N THR A 103 10.23 5.23 5.23
CA THR A 103 11.66 5.12 4.95
C THR A 103 12.49 6.30 5.44
N ASP A 104 11.97 7.17 6.31
CA ASP A 104 12.79 8.24 6.88
C ASP A 104 13.92 7.66 7.76
N PRO A 105 15.06 8.37 7.91
CA PRO A 105 16.23 7.82 8.60
C PRO A 105 15.94 7.31 10.02
N LYS A 106 15.12 8.04 10.78
CA LYS A 106 14.81 7.69 12.17
C LYS A 106 13.93 6.44 12.23
N MET A 107 12.87 6.38 11.41
CA MET A 107 11.98 5.23 11.39
C MET A 107 12.65 3.99 10.80
N THR A 108 13.52 4.15 9.81
CA THR A 108 14.37 3.07 9.28
C THR A 108 15.20 2.44 10.40
N ILE A 109 15.91 3.24 11.20
CA ILE A 109 16.70 2.73 12.32
C ILE A 109 15.83 2.02 13.36
N ASN A 110 14.66 2.60 13.70
CA ASN A 110 13.75 2.00 14.66
C ASN A 110 13.18 0.66 14.17
N ALA A 111 12.81 0.56 12.89
CA ALA A 111 12.33 -0.66 12.27
C ALA A 111 13.42 -1.75 12.26
N LEU A 112 14.66 -1.38 11.94
CA LEU A 112 15.81 -2.30 11.97
C LEU A 112 16.13 -2.81 13.38
N ASN A 113 15.83 -2.00 14.41
CA ASN A 113 15.99 -2.35 15.82
C ASN A 113 14.73 -3.03 16.44
N SER A 114 13.66 -3.25 15.68
CA SER A 114 12.35 -3.63 16.22
C SER A 114 12.25 -5.09 16.72
N GLY A 115 13.12 -5.97 16.22
CA GLY A 115 13.06 -7.40 16.49
C GLY A 115 12.10 -8.19 15.60
N ALA A 116 11.36 -7.54 14.70
CA ALA A 116 10.51 -8.20 13.70
C ALA A 116 11.30 -9.19 12.82
N ARG A 117 10.58 -10.07 12.11
CA ARG A 117 11.21 -10.92 11.07
C ARG A 117 11.42 -10.16 9.77
N VAL A 118 10.41 -9.35 9.40
CA VAL A 118 10.40 -8.56 8.17
C VAL A 118 10.04 -7.11 8.52
N TRP A 119 10.62 -6.17 7.77
CA TRP A 119 10.20 -4.79 7.75
C TRP A 119 9.72 -4.44 6.34
N LEU A 120 8.46 -4.04 6.24
CA LEU A 120 7.93 -3.38 5.06
C LEU A 120 8.35 -1.91 5.08
N ALA A 121 9.36 -1.60 4.28
CA ALA A 121 9.89 -0.26 4.06
C ALA A 121 9.01 0.47 3.04
N ASP A 122 8.20 1.42 3.50
CA ASP A 122 7.07 1.92 2.74
C ASP A 122 7.31 3.26 2.06
N GLN A 123 7.16 3.30 0.72
CA GLN A 123 7.09 4.55 -0.06
C GLN A 123 5.67 4.84 -0.58
N GLU A 124 4.68 4.05 -0.15
CA GLU A 124 3.29 4.16 -0.55
C GLU A 124 2.45 4.81 0.56
N ASP A 125 1.40 4.18 1.09
CA ASP A 125 0.40 4.83 1.95
C ASP A 125 0.92 5.41 3.27
N ALA A 126 1.99 4.87 3.84
CA ALA A 126 2.62 5.41 5.05
C ALA A 126 3.64 6.53 4.75
N THR A 127 3.79 6.94 3.48
CA THR A 127 4.71 8.00 3.05
C THR A 127 3.98 9.07 2.26
N SER A 128 4.10 10.32 2.71
CA SER A 128 3.75 11.46 1.85
C SER A 128 4.81 11.60 0.76
N PRO A 129 4.46 11.50 -0.53
CA PRO A 129 5.42 11.34 -1.63
C PRO A 129 6.02 12.69 -2.06
N THR A 130 6.41 13.53 -1.11
CA THR A 130 7.24 14.70 -1.40
C THR A 130 8.54 14.26 -2.07
N TRP A 131 9.11 15.10 -2.94
CA TRP A 131 10.41 14.81 -3.55
C TRP A 131 11.47 14.45 -2.52
N LYS A 132 11.40 15.16 -1.39
CA LYS A 132 12.23 14.93 -0.22
C LYS A 132 12.14 13.49 0.28
N ASN A 133 10.94 13.05 0.64
CA ASN A 133 10.73 11.75 1.26
C ASN A 133 11.06 10.59 0.31
N VAL A 134 10.77 10.76 -0.98
CA VAL A 134 11.07 9.75 -2.01
C VAL A 134 12.59 9.54 -2.11
N ILE A 135 13.36 10.61 -2.33
CA ILE A 135 14.82 10.50 -2.55
C ILE A 135 15.58 10.23 -1.25
N GLU A 136 15.24 10.91 -0.15
CA GLU A 136 15.87 10.64 1.15
C GLU A 136 15.51 9.26 1.70
N GLY A 137 14.34 8.72 1.34
CA GLY A 137 13.97 7.34 1.61
C GLY A 137 14.89 6.34 0.90
N GLN A 138 15.22 6.60 -0.36
CA GLN A 138 16.17 5.79 -1.12
C GLN A 138 17.59 5.87 -0.52
N LEU A 139 18.03 7.06 -0.10
CA LEU A 139 19.29 7.24 0.65
C LEU A 139 19.29 6.44 1.95
N SER A 140 18.20 6.51 2.73
CA SER A 140 18.08 5.80 3.99
C SER A 140 18.18 4.28 3.81
N LEU A 141 17.51 3.73 2.79
CA LEU A 141 17.59 2.31 2.45
C LEU A 141 18.98 1.92 1.95
N ARG A 142 19.59 2.73 1.09
CA ARG A 142 20.95 2.52 0.57
C ARG A 142 21.97 2.44 1.69
N ASP A 143 21.96 3.42 2.58
CA ASP A 143 22.91 3.52 3.69
C ASP A 143 22.62 2.44 4.74
N ALA A 144 21.35 2.10 5.00
CA ALA A 144 20.99 1.03 5.92
C ALA A 144 21.51 -0.35 5.48
N ILE A 145 21.38 -0.67 4.20
CA ILE A 145 21.83 -1.96 3.62
C ILE A 145 23.35 -2.10 3.70
N ARG A 146 24.08 -0.98 3.67
CA ARG A 146 25.55 -0.93 3.81
C ARG A 146 26.03 -0.80 5.26
N GLY A 147 25.11 -0.66 6.23
CA GLY A 147 25.45 -0.46 7.63
C GLY A 147 26.00 0.95 7.94
N GLU A 148 25.72 1.92 7.07
CA GLU A 148 26.25 3.29 7.12
C GLU A 148 25.22 4.30 7.66
N LEU A 149 23.96 3.89 7.81
CA LEU A 149 22.89 4.78 8.25
C LEU A 149 23.10 5.26 9.69
N SER A 150 23.11 6.58 9.86
CA SER A 150 23.05 7.26 11.14
C SER A 150 22.15 8.48 11.06
N PHE A 151 21.52 8.84 12.18
CA PHE A 151 20.63 10.00 12.24
C PHE A 151 20.78 10.72 13.58
N THR A 152 20.84 12.05 13.54
CA THR A 152 20.80 12.90 14.75
C THR A 152 19.57 13.79 14.67
N SER A 153 18.70 13.72 15.68
CA SER A 153 17.51 14.57 15.72
C SER A 153 17.87 16.04 15.91
N SER A 154 16.92 16.93 15.64
CA SER A 154 17.02 18.36 15.96
C SER A 154 17.30 18.65 17.44
N GLU A 155 16.95 17.72 18.33
CA GLU A 155 17.23 17.77 19.77
C GLU A 155 18.64 17.26 20.14
N GLY A 156 19.44 16.85 19.15
CA GLY A 156 20.80 16.33 19.35
C GLY A 156 20.88 14.86 19.75
N ARG A 157 19.77 14.11 19.70
CA ARG A 157 19.77 12.68 20.01
C ARG A 157 20.26 11.87 18.82
N GLU A 158 21.31 11.08 19.02
CA GLU A 158 21.83 10.14 18.03
C GLU A 158 21.01 8.84 17.98
N TYR A 159 20.80 8.33 16.77
CA TYR A 159 20.17 7.07 16.43
C TYR A 159 21.12 6.25 15.55
N ARG A 160 21.29 4.97 15.90
CA ARG A 160 22.08 3.98 15.14
C ARG A 160 21.39 2.61 15.20
N VAL A 161 21.68 1.76 14.22
CA VAL A 161 21.27 0.34 14.27
C VAL A 161 22.14 -0.37 15.31
N THR A 162 21.51 -0.99 16.30
CA THR A 162 22.18 -1.66 17.42
C THR A 162 21.77 -3.13 17.55
N ALA A 163 20.72 -3.56 16.85
CA ALA A 163 20.29 -4.95 16.88
C ALA A 163 21.30 -5.88 16.19
N GLU A 164 21.61 -7.01 16.82
CA GLU A 164 22.47 -8.04 16.24
C GLU A 164 21.83 -8.71 15.02
N ARG A 165 20.50 -8.84 15.02
CA ARG A 165 19.69 -9.35 13.92
C ARG A 165 18.69 -8.29 13.49
N THR A 166 18.83 -7.82 12.25
CA THR A 166 17.87 -6.91 11.63
C THR A 166 16.81 -7.68 10.85
N PRO A 167 15.57 -7.17 10.75
CA PRO A 167 14.54 -7.76 9.89
C PRO A 167 14.99 -7.77 8.43
N THR A 168 14.43 -8.71 7.66
CA THR A 168 14.53 -8.69 6.20
C THR A 168 13.76 -7.49 5.66
N ILE A 169 14.41 -6.67 4.83
CA ILE A 169 13.77 -5.49 4.23
C ILE A 169 12.95 -5.94 3.02
N VAL A 170 11.69 -5.53 2.97
CA VAL A 170 10.82 -5.68 1.81
C VAL A 170 10.26 -4.31 1.48
N MET A 171 10.60 -3.76 0.31
CA MET A 171 10.27 -2.38 -0.04
C MET A 171 8.91 -2.31 -0.76
N ARG A 172 8.03 -1.39 -0.35
CA ARG A 172 6.74 -1.16 -1.01
C ARG A 172 6.81 0.10 -1.88
N PRO A 173 6.89 -0.02 -3.22
CA PRO A 173 6.82 1.11 -4.12
C PRO A 173 5.38 1.64 -4.23
N ARG A 174 5.24 2.89 -4.68
CA ARG A 174 3.94 3.50 -4.99
C ARG A 174 3.13 2.65 -5.98
N GLY A 175 1.81 2.57 -5.81
CA GLY A 175 0.91 1.85 -6.72
C GLY A 175 0.84 2.47 -8.13
N TRP A 176 0.37 1.68 -9.11
CA TRP A 176 0.43 2.04 -10.55
C TRP A 176 -0.21 3.37 -10.96
N HIS A 177 -1.11 3.89 -10.13
CA HIS A 177 -1.86 5.13 -10.37
C HIS A 177 -1.09 6.40 -10.01
N LEU A 178 -0.03 6.30 -9.20
CA LEU A 178 0.72 7.45 -8.70
C LEU A 178 1.81 7.88 -9.68
N PRO A 179 1.83 9.16 -10.09
CA PRO A 179 2.95 9.73 -10.85
C PRO A 179 4.10 10.16 -9.94
N GLU A 180 5.31 10.22 -10.50
CA GLU A 180 6.42 11.01 -9.96
C GLU A 180 6.58 12.25 -10.84
N LYS A 181 6.23 13.43 -10.32
CA LYS A 181 6.19 14.67 -11.10
C LYS A 181 7.50 15.43 -11.11
N HIS A 182 8.44 15.08 -10.23
CA HIS A 182 9.79 15.62 -10.22
C HIS A 182 10.71 14.93 -11.23
N LEU A 183 10.24 13.87 -11.90
CA LEU A 183 10.92 13.22 -13.02
C LEU A 183 10.00 13.24 -14.24
N ALA A 184 10.52 13.74 -15.36
CA ALA A 184 9.82 13.76 -16.63
C ALA A 184 10.37 12.67 -17.55
N PHE A 185 9.48 11.83 -18.08
CA PHE A 185 9.80 10.89 -19.14
C PHE A 185 9.50 11.53 -20.50
N ILE A 186 10.52 11.54 -21.37
CA ILE A 186 10.44 11.92 -22.78
C ILE A 186 10.45 10.64 -23.60
N ASP A 187 9.39 10.40 -24.38
CA ASP A 187 9.31 9.24 -25.27
C ASP A 187 10.07 9.45 -26.60
N ARG A 188 10.12 8.41 -27.43
CA ARG A 188 10.77 8.48 -28.76
C ARG A 188 10.17 9.52 -29.72
N ALA A 189 8.94 9.96 -29.47
CA ALA A 189 8.26 10.99 -30.25
C ALA A 189 8.50 12.40 -29.66
N GLY A 190 9.25 12.52 -28.57
CA GLY A 190 9.50 13.77 -27.86
C GLY A 190 8.35 14.21 -26.96
N ARG A 191 7.36 13.34 -26.68
CA ARG A 191 6.28 13.67 -25.74
C ARG A 191 6.81 13.59 -24.32
N ARG A 192 6.62 14.68 -23.57
CA ARG A 192 6.99 14.81 -22.16
C ARG A 192 5.79 14.47 -21.28
N THR A 193 5.97 13.51 -20.38
CA THR A 193 4.97 13.08 -19.38
C THR A 193 5.63 12.87 -18.03
N SER A 194 4.88 12.95 -16.93
CA SER A 194 5.41 12.57 -15.62
C SER A 194 5.80 11.09 -15.58
N ALA A 195 6.88 10.79 -14.87
CA ALA A 195 7.30 9.42 -14.62
C ALA A 195 6.26 8.65 -13.78
N SER A 196 6.37 7.33 -13.78
CA SER A 196 5.62 6.43 -12.88
C SER A 196 6.24 6.47 -11.49
N GLY A 197 5.47 6.73 -10.45
CA GLY A 197 5.95 6.55 -9.07
C GLY A 197 6.44 5.12 -8.84
N SER A 198 5.65 4.12 -9.26
CA SER A 198 5.99 2.69 -9.13
C SER A 198 7.34 2.32 -9.74
N LEU A 199 7.61 2.75 -10.99
CA LEU A 199 8.85 2.41 -11.69
C LEU A 199 10.04 3.19 -11.15
N VAL A 200 9.83 4.41 -10.66
CA VAL A 200 10.88 5.22 -10.01
C VAL A 200 11.28 4.56 -8.69
N ASP A 201 10.33 4.28 -7.81
CA ASP A 201 10.59 3.73 -6.49
C ASP A 201 11.25 2.35 -6.60
N PHE A 202 10.66 1.45 -7.38
CA PHE A 202 11.22 0.13 -7.67
C PHE A 202 12.61 0.25 -8.29
N GLY A 203 12.74 1.05 -9.35
CA GLY A 203 13.96 1.11 -10.15
C GLY A 203 15.15 1.65 -9.36
N LEU A 204 14.94 2.69 -8.56
CA LEU A 204 15.96 3.23 -7.67
C LEU A 204 16.36 2.23 -6.58
N TYR A 205 15.39 1.63 -5.90
CA TYR A 205 15.71 0.66 -4.84
C TYR A 205 16.45 -0.55 -5.39
N PHE A 206 15.95 -1.12 -6.49
CA PHE A 206 16.53 -2.29 -7.13
C PHE A 206 17.97 -2.01 -7.58
N LEU A 207 18.18 -0.98 -8.40
CA LEU A 207 19.50 -0.72 -8.99
C LEU A 207 20.56 -0.44 -7.92
N HIS A 208 20.23 0.34 -6.89
CA HIS A 208 21.19 0.70 -5.84
C HIS A 208 21.50 -0.43 -4.87
N ASN A 209 20.61 -1.42 -4.72
CA ASN A 209 20.69 -2.33 -3.58
C ASN A 209 20.67 -3.82 -3.94
N ALA A 210 20.22 -4.24 -5.13
CA ALA A 210 20.06 -5.65 -5.46
C ALA A 210 21.36 -6.45 -5.25
N GLN A 211 22.48 -5.97 -5.79
CA GLN A 211 23.77 -6.65 -5.66
C GLN A 211 24.24 -6.75 -4.20
N ALA A 212 24.15 -5.64 -3.44
CA ALA A 212 24.54 -5.61 -2.02
C ALA A 212 23.65 -6.52 -1.15
N LEU A 213 22.35 -6.60 -1.45
CA LEU A 213 21.41 -7.50 -0.77
C LEU A 213 21.76 -8.97 -1.05
N ILE A 214 22.09 -9.31 -2.30
CA ILE A 214 22.49 -10.66 -2.71
C ILE A 214 23.81 -11.06 -2.02
N GLU A 215 24.82 -10.18 -2.04
CA GLU A 215 26.10 -10.40 -1.36
C GLU A 215 25.93 -10.55 0.16
N GLY A 216 24.94 -9.86 0.74
CA GLY A 216 24.52 -9.99 2.13
C GLY A 216 23.69 -11.25 2.45
N GLY A 217 23.48 -12.14 1.48
CA GLY A 217 22.72 -13.39 1.65
C GLY A 217 21.20 -13.22 1.68
N ARG A 218 20.69 -12.10 1.16
CA ARG A 218 19.26 -11.80 0.98
C ARG A 218 18.98 -11.55 -0.51
N GLY A 219 17.88 -10.89 -0.84
CA GLY A 219 17.56 -10.50 -2.21
C GLY A 219 16.75 -9.19 -2.25
N PRO A 220 16.60 -8.60 -3.45
CA PRO A 220 15.72 -7.45 -3.66
C PRO A 220 14.25 -7.88 -3.56
N TYR A 221 13.59 -7.50 -2.46
CA TYR A 221 12.23 -7.94 -2.15
C TYR A 221 11.24 -6.78 -2.13
N PHE A 222 10.02 -7.03 -2.61
CA PHE A 222 8.99 -6.03 -2.80
C PHE A 222 7.62 -6.41 -2.24
N TYR A 223 6.87 -5.39 -1.80
CA TYR A 223 5.44 -5.48 -1.55
C TYR A 223 4.69 -4.72 -2.63
N ILE A 224 3.75 -5.36 -3.32
CA ILE A 224 3.05 -4.77 -4.48
C ILE A 224 1.63 -4.39 -4.10
N ALA A 225 1.36 -3.08 -4.07
CA ALA A 225 0.12 -2.49 -3.60
C ALA A 225 -0.94 -2.32 -4.70
N LYS A 226 -2.21 -2.37 -4.28
CA LYS A 226 -3.39 -1.90 -5.01
C LYS A 226 -3.53 -2.41 -6.45
N LEU A 227 -3.15 -3.66 -6.72
CA LEU A 227 -3.44 -4.31 -8.00
C LEU A 227 -4.94 -4.53 -8.15
N GLU A 228 -5.48 -4.39 -9.36
CA GLU A 228 -6.90 -4.64 -9.69
C GLU A 228 -7.09 -5.79 -10.70
N SER A 229 -6.01 -6.43 -11.16
CA SER A 229 -6.08 -7.58 -12.10
C SER A 229 -4.78 -8.39 -12.13
N SER A 230 -4.86 -9.63 -12.63
CA SER A 230 -3.68 -10.46 -12.92
C SER A 230 -2.84 -9.88 -14.06
N GLU A 231 -3.42 -9.16 -15.01
CA GLU A 231 -2.63 -8.50 -16.06
C GLU A 231 -1.72 -7.38 -15.53
N GLU A 232 -2.06 -6.78 -14.39
CA GLU A 232 -1.15 -5.86 -13.68
C GLU A 232 -0.06 -6.60 -12.91
N ALA A 233 -0.33 -7.80 -12.43
CA ALA A 233 0.69 -8.69 -11.87
C ALA A 233 1.68 -9.10 -12.97
N LYS A 234 1.18 -9.42 -14.17
CA LYS A 234 2.04 -9.67 -15.33
C LYS A 234 2.89 -8.46 -15.73
N LEU A 235 2.34 -7.25 -15.62
CA LEU A 235 3.13 -6.04 -15.84
C LEU A 235 4.33 -5.95 -14.88
N TRP A 236 4.15 -6.31 -13.61
CA TRP A 236 5.25 -6.39 -12.64
C TRP A 236 6.24 -7.51 -12.95
N ASP A 237 5.76 -8.70 -13.30
CA ASP A 237 6.60 -9.84 -13.68
C ASP A 237 7.55 -9.50 -14.84
N ASP A 238 7.05 -8.79 -15.85
CA ASP A 238 7.87 -8.34 -16.98
C ASP A 238 8.89 -7.26 -16.57
N VAL A 239 8.52 -6.38 -15.62
CA VAL A 239 9.44 -5.37 -15.05
C VAL A 239 10.56 -6.07 -14.29
N PHE A 240 10.25 -7.06 -13.46
CA PHE A 240 11.24 -7.86 -12.73
C PHE A 240 12.17 -8.63 -13.65
N SER A 241 11.61 -9.40 -14.59
CA SER A 241 12.38 -10.19 -15.55
C SER A 241 13.38 -9.33 -16.33
N PHE A 242 12.93 -8.18 -16.83
CA PHE A 242 13.81 -7.23 -17.52
C PHE A 242 14.90 -6.67 -16.59
N SER A 243 14.56 -6.39 -15.34
CA SER A 243 15.50 -5.75 -14.40
C SER A 243 16.59 -6.71 -13.97
N GLU A 244 16.25 -7.97 -13.74
CA GLU A 244 17.21 -9.05 -13.48
C GLU A 244 18.17 -9.25 -14.67
N GLU A 245 17.63 -9.31 -15.89
CA GLU A 245 18.43 -9.35 -17.12
C GLU A 245 19.34 -8.13 -17.24
N TYR A 246 18.81 -6.93 -16.96
CA TYR A 246 19.53 -5.66 -17.14
C TYR A 246 20.80 -5.58 -16.29
N ILE A 247 20.76 -6.02 -15.02
CA ILE A 247 21.94 -6.03 -14.13
C ILE A 247 22.68 -7.37 -14.12
N GLY A 248 22.18 -8.38 -14.82
CA GLY A 248 22.84 -9.68 -14.97
C GLY A 248 22.75 -10.59 -13.75
N ILE A 249 21.64 -10.56 -13.01
CA ILE A 249 21.36 -11.51 -11.90
C ILE A 249 20.44 -12.65 -12.37
N PRO A 250 20.41 -13.80 -11.68
CA PRO A 250 19.56 -14.93 -12.09
C PRO A 250 18.08 -14.58 -12.12
N HIS A 251 17.34 -15.13 -13.10
CA HIS A 251 15.88 -15.00 -13.19
C HIS A 251 15.21 -15.55 -11.93
N GLY A 252 14.22 -14.83 -11.39
CA GLY A 252 13.56 -15.22 -10.15
C GLY A 252 14.48 -15.06 -8.94
N THR A 253 15.29 -14.01 -8.89
CA THR A 253 16.01 -13.55 -7.68
C THR A 253 15.17 -12.53 -6.90
N ILE A 254 14.45 -11.66 -7.61
CA ILE A 254 13.45 -10.76 -7.04
C ILE A 254 12.34 -11.60 -6.40
N ARG A 255 11.86 -11.17 -5.22
CA ARG A 255 10.64 -11.70 -4.62
C ARG A 255 9.63 -10.60 -4.37
N ALA A 256 8.35 -10.90 -4.60
CA ALA A 256 7.24 -9.99 -4.41
C ALA A 256 6.16 -10.64 -3.53
N THR A 257 5.61 -9.87 -2.60
CA THR A 257 4.35 -10.20 -1.91
C THR A 257 3.28 -9.24 -2.38
N VAL A 258 2.12 -9.72 -2.84
CA VAL A 258 1.07 -8.87 -3.41
C VAL A 258 -0.02 -8.60 -2.36
N LEU A 259 -0.38 -7.34 -2.15
CA LEU A 259 -1.51 -7.00 -1.30
C LEU A 259 -2.80 -7.24 -2.08
N ILE A 260 -3.66 -8.16 -1.63
CA ILE A 260 -5.00 -8.34 -2.20
C ILE A 260 -5.94 -7.38 -1.51
N GLU A 261 -5.72 -6.09 -1.73
CA GLU A 261 -6.43 -5.01 -1.05
C GLU A 261 -7.39 -4.26 -1.98
N THR A 262 -7.76 -4.87 -3.11
CA THR A 262 -8.81 -4.37 -3.97
C THR A 262 -9.86 -5.43 -4.21
N LEU A 263 -11.12 -5.00 -4.34
CA LEU A 263 -12.22 -5.91 -4.62
C LEU A 263 -11.96 -6.77 -5.87
N PRO A 264 -11.56 -6.22 -7.03
CA PRO A 264 -11.30 -7.03 -8.22
C PRO A 264 -10.20 -8.08 -8.01
N ALA A 265 -9.13 -7.76 -7.31
CA ALA A 265 -8.02 -8.69 -7.08
C ALA A 265 -8.42 -9.92 -6.25
N ALA A 266 -9.44 -9.82 -5.39
CA ALA A 266 -9.94 -10.98 -4.65
C ALA A 266 -10.57 -12.07 -5.55
N PHE A 267 -10.96 -11.73 -6.79
CA PHE A 267 -11.48 -12.68 -7.77
C PHE A 267 -10.40 -13.23 -8.71
N GLU A 268 -9.17 -12.73 -8.61
CA GLU A 268 -8.06 -13.07 -9.51
C GLU A 268 -6.80 -13.49 -8.73
N MET A 269 -6.93 -13.93 -7.47
CA MET A 269 -5.78 -14.27 -6.61
C MET A 269 -4.90 -15.36 -7.22
N ASP A 270 -5.50 -16.41 -7.80
CA ASP A 270 -4.77 -17.55 -8.37
C ASP A 270 -4.03 -17.13 -9.67
N GLU A 271 -4.68 -16.30 -10.48
CA GLU A 271 -4.10 -15.70 -11.68
C GLU A 271 -2.99 -14.70 -11.35
N ILE A 272 -3.14 -13.88 -10.31
CA ILE A 272 -2.07 -12.98 -9.82
C ILE A 272 -0.83 -13.80 -9.41
N LEU A 273 -1.03 -14.88 -8.64
CA LEU A 273 0.05 -15.80 -8.27
C LEU A 273 0.68 -16.46 -9.51
N TYR A 274 -0.13 -16.85 -10.49
CA TYR A 274 0.35 -17.49 -11.72
C TYR A 274 1.20 -16.55 -12.58
N GLU A 275 0.74 -15.32 -12.79
CA GLU A 275 1.45 -14.33 -13.62
C GLU A 275 2.77 -13.88 -12.97
N LEU A 276 2.87 -13.90 -11.64
CA LEU A 276 4.08 -13.60 -10.88
C LEU A 276 4.84 -14.85 -10.40
N ARG A 277 4.51 -16.05 -10.87
CA ARG A 277 4.95 -17.30 -10.22
C ARG A 277 6.46 -17.43 -10.04
N ASP A 278 7.28 -16.87 -10.93
CA ASP A 278 8.74 -16.93 -10.84
C ASP A 278 9.32 -15.94 -9.80
N HIS A 279 8.53 -14.95 -9.40
CA HIS A 279 8.90 -13.87 -8.50
C HIS A 279 8.03 -13.79 -7.24
N CYS A 280 6.97 -14.59 -7.10
CA CYS A 280 6.02 -14.44 -6.01
C CYS A 280 6.42 -15.21 -4.75
N ALA A 281 6.38 -14.53 -3.61
CA ALA A 281 6.57 -15.11 -2.28
C ALA A 281 5.27 -15.21 -1.47
N GLY A 282 4.19 -14.51 -1.85
CA GLY A 282 2.95 -14.56 -1.08
C GLY A 282 1.92 -13.50 -1.45
N LEU A 283 0.77 -13.57 -0.78
CA LEU A 283 -0.26 -12.54 -0.76
C LEU A 283 -0.44 -11.99 0.65
N ASN A 284 -0.93 -10.76 0.77
CA ASN A 284 -1.29 -10.13 2.04
C ASN A 284 -2.77 -9.72 2.07
N ALA A 285 -3.39 -9.86 3.25
CA ALA A 285 -4.75 -9.43 3.50
C ALA A 285 -4.83 -7.96 3.99
N GLY A 286 -5.53 -7.11 3.24
CA GLY A 286 -5.80 -5.71 3.59
C GLY A 286 -7.22 -5.51 4.19
N ARG A 287 -7.39 -4.49 5.03
CA ARG A 287 -8.72 -4.08 5.55
C ARG A 287 -9.19 -2.77 4.93
N TRP A 288 -8.52 -1.66 5.24
CA TRP A 288 -9.01 -0.33 4.84
C TRP A 288 -9.04 -0.13 3.33
N ASP A 289 -7.97 -0.45 2.62
CA ASP A 289 -7.93 -0.38 1.16
C ASP A 289 -8.97 -1.30 0.49
N TYR A 290 -9.17 -2.50 1.04
CA TYR A 290 -10.15 -3.45 0.49
C TYR A 290 -11.58 -2.91 0.60
N ILE A 291 -11.95 -2.39 1.78
CA ILE A 291 -13.27 -1.80 2.02
C ILE A 291 -13.43 -0.51 1.20
N PHE A 292 -12.39 0.32 1.12
CA PHE A 292 -12.36 1.49 0.26
C PHE A 292 -12.60 1.10 -1.21
N SER A 293 -11.93 0.05 -1.69
CA SER A 293 -12.08 -0.47 -3.05
C SER A 293 -13.50 -0.97 -3.32
N ILE A 294 -14.15 -1.61 -2.34
CA ILE A 294 -15.56 -1.99 -2.43
C ILE A 294 -16.44 -0.76 -2.63
N ILE A 295 -16.30 0.27 -1.79
CA ILE A 295 -17.06 1.51 -1.93
C ILE A 295 -16.78 2.15 -3.29
N LYS A 296 -15.51 2.29 -3.67
CA LYS A 296 -15.10 2.85 -4.96
C LYS A 296 -15.78 2.13 -6.13
N ASN A 297 -15.87 0.80 -6.13
CA ASN A 297 -16.49 0.04 -7.20
C ASN A 297 -18.03 0.13 -7.19
N TYR A 298 -18.66 0.10 -6.00
CA TYR A 298 -20.12 0.05 -5.86
C TYR A 298 -20.80 1.39 -5.49
N ARG A 299 -20.05 2.50 -5.47
CA ARG A 299 -20.50 3.83 -5.03
C ARG A 299 -21.84 4.30 -5.62
N GLY A 300 -22.13 3.95 -6.88
CA GLY A 300 -23.36 4.32 -7.60
C GLY A 300 -24.41 3.20 -7.70
N ARG A 301 -24.20 2.05 -7.05
CA ARG A 301 -25.02 0.85 -7.23
C ARG A 301 -26.21 0.74 -6.27
N GLY A 302 -26.49 1.82 -5.54
CA GLY A 302 -27.65 1.94 -4.67
C GLY A 302 -27.41 1.49 -3.24
N ALA A 303 -28.43 1.72 -2.42
CA ALA A 303 -28.51 1.42 -0.99
C ALA A 303 -27.96 0.05 -0.55
N ARG A 304 -28.11 -0.99 -1.38
CA ARG A 304 -27.69 -2.37 -1.05
C ARG A 304 -26.18 -2.49 -0.80
N PHE A 305 -25.36 -1.64 -1.40
CA PHE A 305 -23.90 -1.71 -1.31
C PHE A 305 -23.31 -0.70 -0.32
N VAL A 306 -24.18 -0.06 0.48
CA VAL A 306 -23.74 0.91 1.48
C VAL A 306 -23.27 0.19 2.73
N LEU A 307 -22.07 0.55 3.18
CA LEU A 307 -21.47 -0.02 4.38
C LEU A 307 -21.82 0.81 5.63
N PRO A 308 -21.91 0.17 6.81
CA PRO A 308 -22.05 0.86 8.10
C PRO A 308 -20.74 1.58 8.48
N ASP A 309 -20.64 2.11 9.71
CA ASP A 309 -19.39 2.66 10.24
C ASP A 309 -18.20 1.71 9.97
N ARG A 310 -17.07 2.23 9.47
CA ARG A 310 -15.91 1.39 9.11
C ARG A 310 -15.38 0.51 10.26
N SER A 311 -15.56 0.96 11.50
CA SER A 311 -15.21 0.21 12.71
C SER A 311 -15.98 -1.11 12.83
N GLU A 312 -17.24 -1.13 12.37
CA GLU A 312 -18.13 -2.30 12.37
C GLU A 312 -17.82 -3.29 11.22
N VAL A 313 -17.07 -2.86 10.21
CA VAL A 313 -16.62 -3.72 9.11
C VAL A 313 -15.34 -4.47 9.52
N THR A 314 -15.46 -5.38 10.49
CA THR A 314 -14.34 -6.17 11.04
C THR A 314 -13.92 -7.30 10.09
N MET A 315 -12.77 -7.93 10.35
CA MET A 315 -12.35 -9.11 9.58
C MET A 315 -13.25 -10.35 9.76
N THR A 316 -14.22 -10.31 10.70
CA THR A 316 -15.14 -11.42 10.95
C THR A 316 -16.50 -11.28 10.28
N VAL A 317 -16.81 -10.14 9.64
CA VAL A 317 -18.05 -10.02 8.87
C VAL A 317 -18.01 -10.97 7.66
N PRO A 318 -19.16 -11.47 7.16
CA PRO A 318 -19.19 -12.60 6.24
C PRO A 318 -18.28 -12.47 5.01
N PHE A 319 -18.36 -11.37 4.26
CA PHE A 319 -17.53 -11.20 3.07
C PHE A 319 -16.03 -11.03 3.35
N MET A 320 -15.65 -10.41 4.48
CA MET A 320 -14.25 -10.30 4.90
C MET A 320 -13.69 -11.66 5.35
N ARG A 321 -14.54 -12.48 5.97
CA ARG A 321 -14.19 -13.85 6.35
C ARG A 321 -13.97 -14.71 5.11
N ALA A 322 -14.90 -14.67 4.16
CA ALA A 322 -14.78 -15.36 2.87
C ALA A 322 -13.51 -14.94 2.12
N TYR A 323 -13.23 -13.63 2.07
CA TYR A 323 -12.02 -13.07 1.48
C TYR A 323 -10.74 -13.62 2.11
N THR A 324 -10.62 -13.58 3.44
CA THR A 324 -9.40 -14.03 4.13
C THR A 324 -9.21 -15.54 4.07
N GLU A 325 -10.27 -16.33 4.17
CA GLU A 325 -10.20 -17.79 4.03
C GLU A 325 -9.83 -18.21 2.61
N LEU A 326 -10.39 -17.55 1.59
CA LEU A 326 -10.03 -17.77 0.18
C LEU A 326 -8.54 -17.44 -0.06
N LEU A 327 -8.05 -16.35 0.51
CA LEU A 327 -6.64 -15.94 0.38
C LEU A 327 -5.71 -17.01 0.94
N VAL A 328 -5.92 -17.47 2.19
CA VAL A 328 -5.10 -18.51 2.81
C VAL A 328 -5.12 -19.79 1.97
N LYS A 329 -6.32 -20.26 1.58
CA LYS A 329 -6.47 -21.47 0.75
C LYS A 329 -5.70 -21.34 -0.57
N THR A 330 -5.85 -20.19 -1.24
CA THR A 330 -5.23 -19.95 -2.55
C THR A 330 -3.71 -19.88 -2.44
N CYS A 331 -3.18 -19.17 -1.45
CA CYS A 331 -1.73 -19.09 -1.20
C CYS A 331 -1.13 -20.47 -0.96
N HIS A 332 -1.68 -21.23 -0.01
CA HIS A 332 -1.11 -22.51 0.42
C HIS A 332 -1.18 -23.58 -0.65
N LYS A 333 -2.24 -23.57 -1.46
CA LYS A 333 -2.35 -24.42 -2.66
C LYS A 333 -1.19 -24.20 -3.63
N ARG A 334 -0.62 -23.00 -3.67
CA ARG A 334 0.44 -22.59 -4.62
C ARG A 334 1.82 -22.48 -4.00
N GLY A 335 1.99 -22.85 -2.72
CA GLY A 335 3.26 -22.75 -2.03
C GLY A 335 3.67 -21.30 -1.72
N ALA A 336 2.69 -20.38 -1.74
CA ALA A 336 2.87 -18.96 -1.44
C ALA A 336 2.50 -18.68 0.02
N PHE A 337 3.09 -17.65 0.62
CA PHE A 337 2.71 -17.21 1.96
C PHE A 337 1.37 -16.49 1.95
N ALA A 338 0.57 -16.69 2.99
CA ALA A 338 -0.58 -15.86 3.34
C ALA A 338 -0.23 -14.97 4.54
N ILE A 339 -0.13 -13.65 4.35
CA ILE A 339 0.16 -12.70 5.42
C ILE A 339 -1.11 -11.97 5.88
N GLY A 340 -1.34 -11.94 7.19
CA GLY A 340 -2.49 -11.32 7.85
C GLY A 340 -2.45 -9.80 7.88
N GLY A 341 -3.50 -9.20 8.41
CA GLY A 341 -3.73 -7.76 8.35
C GLY A 341 -3.02 -6.96 9.43
N MET A 342 -3.15 -5.63 9.33
CA MET A 342 -2.53 -4.67 10.23
C MET A 342 -3.17 -4.62 11.63
N SER A 343 -2.34 -4.54 12.67
CA SER A 343 -2.70 -3.97 13.97
C SER A 343 -2.02 -2.61 14.16
N ALA A 344 -2.79 -1.55 13.98
CA ALA A 344 -2.30 -0.17 13.95
C ALA A 344 -2.19 0.51 15.33
N PHE A 345 -2.52 -0.18 16.42
CA PHE A 345 -2.57 0.44 17.75
C PHE A 345 -1.21 0.92 18.23
N ILE A 346 -1.16 2.13 18.80
CA ILE A 346 0.01 2.73 19.43
C ILE A 346 -0.20 2.68 20.95
N PRO A 347 0.60 1.90 21.69
CA PRO A 347 0.53 1.85 23.15
C PRO A 347 0.68 3.23 23.80
N ASN A 348 -0.26 3.56 24.68
CA ASN A 348 -0.27 4.83 25.39
C ASN A 348 0.20 4.64 26.83
N ARG A 349 1.45 5.05 27.10
CA ARG A 349 2.05 4.94 28.44
C ARG A 349 1.35 5.78 29.51
N ARG A 350 0.60 6.81 29.11
CA ARG A 350 -0.17 7.66 30.04
C ARG A 350 -1.54 7.07 30.37
N ASP A 351 -2.01 6.11 29.58
CA ASP A 351 -3.27 5.39 29.80
C ASP A 351 -3.05 3.86 29.68
N PRO A 352 -2.61 3.22 30.78
CA PRO A 352 -2.36 1.78 30.80
C PRO A 352 -3.61 0.93 30.57
N GLU A 353 -4.80 1.41 30.94
CA GLU A 353 -6.04 0.65 30.81
C GLU A 353 -6.53 0.61 29.35
N VAL A 354 -6.41 1.71 28.62
CA VAL A 354 -6.63 1.71 27.15
C VAL A 354 -5.63 0.79 26.46
N THR A 355 -4.36 0.85 26.87
CA THR A 355 -3.31 -0.01 26.32
C THR A 355 -3.60 -1.49 26.56
N ALA A 356 -3.97 -1.89 27.78
CA ALA A 356 -4.28 -3.27 28.11
C ALA A 356 -5.45 -3.82 27.27
N ARG A 357 -6.54 -3.05 27.16
CA ARG A 357 -7.72 -3.44 26.34
C ARG A 357 -7.38 -3.57 24.86
N ALA A 358 -6.54 -2.67 24.34
CA ALA A 358 -6.13 -2.73 22.94
C ALA A 358 -5.20 -3.92 22.67
N VAL A 359 -4.26 -4.21 23.57
CA VAL A 359 -3.39 -5.39 23.48
C VAL A 359 -4.19 -6.69 23.51
N GLU A 360 -5.24 -6.79 24.34
CA GLU A 360 -6.15 -7.94 24.35
C GLU A 360 -6.85 -8.13 23.00
N LYS A 361 -7.35 -7.04 22.39
CA LYS A 361 -7.95 -7.08 21.05
C LYS A 361 -6.94 -7.52 19.99
N VAL A 362 -5.71 -6.99 20.04
CA VAL A 362 -4.62 -7.39 19.14
C VAL A 362 -4.32 -8.88 19.29
N SER A 363 -4.16 -9.39 20.51
CA SER A 363 -3.97 -10.82 20.79
C SER A 363 -5.10 -11.67 20.21
N ALA A 364 -6.37 -11.29 20.46
CA ALA A 364 -7.52 -12.03 19.93
C ALA A 364 -7.56 -12.06 18.39
N ASP A 365 -7.27 -10.93 17.74
CA ASP A 365 -7.21 -10.85 16.28
C ASP A 365 -6.05 -11.68 15.70
N LYS A 366 -4.86 -11.60 16.29
CA LYS A 366 -3.68 -12.37 15.82
C LYS A 366 -3.82 -13.86 16.07
N LYS A 367 -4.43 -14.25 17.18
CA LYS A 367 -4.80 -15.64 17.47
C LYS A 367 -5.73 -16.21 16.41
N ARG A 368 -6.73 -15.43 15.97
CA ARG A 368 -7.62 -15.81 14.89
C ARG A 368 -6.84 -16.00 13.58
N GLU A 369 -6.02 -15.03 13.19
CA GLU A 369 -5.22 -15.11 11.96
C GLU A 369 -4.30 -16.34 11.94
N ALA A 370 -3.50 -16.54 13.00
CA ALA A 370 -2.66 -17.73 13.13
C ALA A 370 -3.51 -19.01 13.11
N GLY A 371 -4.64 -19.00 13.82
CA GLY A 371 -5.61 -20.09 13.88
C GLY A 371 -6.30 -20.39 12.55
N ASP A 372 -6.40 -19.45 11.62
CA ASP A 372 -7.00 -19.63 10.29
C ASP A 372 -6.01 -20.17 9.26
N GLY A 373 -4.71 -20.01 9.50
CA GLY A 373 -3.67 -20.49 8.59
C GLY A 373 -2.76 -19.41 8.04
N PHE A 374 -2.84 -18.15 8.48
CA PHE A 374 -1.88 -17.15 8.03
C PHE A 374 -0.45 -17.47 8.49
N ASP A 375 0.55 -17.30 7.62
CA ASP A 375 1.97 -17.56 7.93
C ASP A 375 2.63 -16.44 8.72
N GLY A 376 2.03 -15.26 8.70
CA GLY A 376 2.50 -14.08 9.43
C GLY A 376 1.44 -13.00 9.54
N THR A 377 1.79 -11.90 10.19
CA THR A 377 0.87 -10.76 10.41
C THR A 377 1.60 -9.43 10.47
N TRP A 378 0.86 -8.33 10.39
CA TRP A 378 1.37 -6.97 10.45
C TRP A 378 1.10 -6.26 11.77
N VAL A 379 2.07 -5.45 12.18
CA VAL A 379 1.96 -4.47 13.27
C VAL A 379 2.57 -3.12 12.85
N ALA A 380 2.02 -2.02 13.34
CA ALA A 380 2.54 -0.67 13.05
C ALA A 380 3.50 -0.13 14.13
N HIS A 381 3.60 -0.79 15.28
CA HIS A 381 4.41 -0.33 16.40
C HIS A 381 5.25 -1.46 17.02
N PRO A 382 6.54 -1.23 17.34
CA PRO A 382 7.43 -2.27 17.89
C PRO A 382 6.90 -2.95 19.16
N ASP A 383 6.27 -2.19 20.04
CA ASP A 383 5.71 -2.71 21.30
C ASP A 383 4.61 -3.77 21.11
N LEU A 384 4.03 -3.91 19.91
CA LEU A 384 3.05 -4.95 19.59
C LEU A 384 3.67 -6.26 19.08
N ILE A 385 4.96 -6.25 18.70
CA ILE A 385 5.64 -7.42 18.14
C ILE A 385 5.60 -8.61 19.12
N PRO A 386 5.90 -8.46 20.42
CA PRO A 386 5.87 -9.60 21.35
C PRO A 386 4.48 -10.23 21.47
N THR A 387 3.42 -9.41 21.48
CA THR A 387 2.03 -9.90 21.54
C THR A 387 1.66 -10.67 20.28
N ALA A 388 1.92 -10.10 19.09
CA ALA A 388 1.64 -10.77 17.83
C ALA A 388 2.45 -12.07 17.68
N GLN A 389 3.74 -12.02 18.04
CA GLN A 389 4.62 -13.17 17.95
C GLN A 389 4.14 -14.30 18.87
N ALA A 390 3.72 -14.02 20.11
CA ALA A 390 3.25 -15.06 21.03
C ALA A 390 2.06 -15.86 20.47
N GLU A 391 1.12 -15.21 19.78
CA GLU A 391 -0.03 -15.89 19.17
C GLU A 391 0.36 -16.77 17.97
N PHE A 392 1.32 -16.33 17.17
CA PHE A 392 1.84 -17.13 16.06
C PHE A 392 2.73 -18.28 16.56
N ASP A 393 3.58 -18.05 17.56
CA ASP A 393 4.43 -19.06 18.19
C ASP A 393 3.58 -20.19 18.79
N ALA A 394 2.40 -19.88 19.34
CA ALA A 394 1.47 -20.87 19.89
C ALA A 394 0.90 -21.85 18.83
N VAL A 395 0.84 -21.44 17.56
CA VAL A 395 0.33 -22.27 16.44
C VAL A 395 1.47 -22.91 15.63
N LEU A 396 2.54 -22.15 15.39
CA LEU A 396 3.66 -22.57 14.54
C LEU A 396 4.64 -23.45 15.31
N GLY A 397 4.85 -23.20 16.60
CA GLY A 397 5.94 -23.79 17.37
C GLY A 397 7.29 -23.47 16.72
N ASP A 398 8.08 -24.51 16.44
CA ASP A 398 9.37 -24.40 15.77
C ASP A 398 9.25 -24.25 14.24
N ARG A 399 8.05 -24.44 13.66
CA ARG A 399 7.86 -24.29 12.21
C ARG A 399 8.01 -22.81 11.81
N PRO A 400 8.64 -22.52 10.67
CA PRO A 400 8.80 -21.14 10.21
C PRO A 400 7.52 -20.55 9.62
N ASN A 401 6.59 -21.39 9.15
CA ASN A 401 5.32 -21.02 8.51
C ASN A 401 4.36 -22.22 8.56
N GLN A 402 3.18 -22.08 7.95
CA GLN A 402 2.14 -23.13 7.90
C GLN A 402 1.53 -23.31 6.50
N ILE A 403 2.34 -23.13 5.45
CA ILE A 403 1.98 -23.37 4.04
C ILE A 403 1.45 -24.79 3.81
N ASP A 404 1.85 -25.75 4.65
CA ASP A 404 1.35 -27.13 4.63
C ASP A 404 -0.15 -27.25 4.98
N ARG A 405 -0.76 -26.20 5.53
CA ARG A 405 -2.18 -26.17 5.91
C ARG A 405 -3.08 -25.81 4.72
N GLN A 406 -3.44 -26.79 3.91
CA GLN A 406 -4.13 -26.59 2.61
C GLN A 406 -5.58 -26.05 2.67
N ARG A 407 -6.25 -26.05 3.84
CA ARG A 407 -7.62 -25.53 4.04
C ARG A 407 -8.67 -26.10 3.05
N ASP A 408 -8.69 -27.42 2.89
CA ASP A 408 -9.69 -28.12 2.06
C ASP A 408 -11.14 -27.92 2.55
N ASP A 409 -11.32 -27.52 3.82
CA ASP A 409 -12.59 -27.17 4.43
C ASP A 409 -13.22 -25.89 3.84
N VAL A 410 -12.40 -24.97 3.30
CA VAL A 410 -12.85 -23.66 2.82
C VAL A 410 -13.46 -23.76 1.43
N HIS A 411 -14.69 -23.30 1.28
CA HIS A 411 -15.39 -23.21 0.00
C HIS A 411 -16.01 -21.82 -0.12
N VAL A 412 -15.42 -20.98 -0.98
CA VAL A 412 -15.84 -19.60 -1.19
C VAL A 412 -16.30 -19.43 -2.64
N GLU A 413 -17.52 -18.95 -2.81
CA GLU A 413 -18.07 -18.57 -4.11
C GLU A 413 -17.99 -17.05 -4.32
N ALA A 414 -18.11 -16.61 -5.57
CA ALA A 414 -18.05 -15.19 -5.93
C ALA A 414 -19.09 -14.34 -5.15
N ARG A 415 -20.28 -14.91 -4.87
CA ARG A 415 -21.33 -14.23 -4.11
C ARG A 415 -20.95 -13.95 -2.66
N ASP A 416 -20.09 -14.78 -2.06
CA ASP A 416 -19.72 -14.65 -0.65
C ASP A 416 -18.80 -13.44 -0.46
N LEU A 417 -17.95 -13.15 -1.45
CA LEU A 417 -17.12 -11.94 -1.49
C LEU A 417 -17.94 -10.64 -1.69
N LEU A 418 -19.20 -10.76 -2.10
CA LEU A 418 -20.11 -9.65 -2.41
C LEU A 418 -21.28 -9.55 -1.44
N ASP A 419 -21.33 -10.35 -0.38
CA ASP A 419 -22.35 -10.25 0.66
C ASP A 419 -22.02 -9.12 1.64
N LEU A 420 -22.27 -7.89 1.17
CA LEU A 420 -21.96 -6.65 1.90
C LEU A 420 -23.01 -6.32 2.98
N HIS A 421 -24.00 -7.18 3.23
CA HIS A 421 -25.03 -6.92 4.22
C HIS A 421 -24.55 -7.24 5.65
N ILE A 422 -24.19 -6.21 6.41
CA ILE A 422 -23.68 -6.37 7.79
C ILE A 422 -24.79 -6.14 8.83
N GLY A 423 -25.82 -5.35 8.51
CA GLY A 423 -26.93 -5.06 9.42
C GLY A 423 -26.56 -4.20 10.64
N ARG A 424 -25.48 -3.41 10.54
CA ARG A 424 -25.00 -2.49 11.58
C ARG A 424 -25.38 -1.03 11.26
N PRO A 425 -25.47 -0.14 12.26
CA PRO A 425 -25.87 1.24 12.04
C PRO A 425 -24.73 2.09 11.47
N ILE A 426 -25.11 3.25 10.93
CA ILE A 426 -24.22 4.40 10.77
C ILE A 426 -24.44 5.29 11.98
N THR A 427 -23.42 5.68 12.73
CA THR A 427 -23.60 6.50 13.94
C THR A 427 -23.13 7.94 13.73
N ALA A 428 -23.70 8.90 14.45
CA ALA A 428 -23.23 10.30 14.41
C ALA A 428 -21.74 10.40 14.80
N GLN A 429 -21.30 9.58 15.76
CA GLN A 429 -19.88 9.50 16.14
C GLN A 429 -19.02 8.95 14.99
N GLY A 430 -19.44 7.88 14.32
CA GLY A 430 -18.72 7.30 13.18
C GLY A 430 -18.58 8.29 12.01
N VAL A 431 -19.61 9.09 11.74
CA VAL A 431 -19.55 10.18 10.75
C VAL A 431 -18.53 11.23 11.16
N ARG A 432 -18.60 11.70 12.42
CA ARG A 432 -17.65 12.68 12.95
C ARG A 432 -16.21 12.17 12.94
N ASP A 433 -15.98 10.93 13.34
CA ASP A 433 -14.65 10.31 13.37
C ASP A 433 -14.05 10.24 11.97
N ASN A 434 -14.85 9.92 10.95
CA ASN A 434 -14.38 9.93 9.56
C ASN A 434 -13.94 11.33 9.10
N VAL A 435 -14.71 12.38 9.42
CA VAL A 435 -14.34 13.76 9.09
C VAL A 435 -13.05 14.18 9.82
N SER A 436 -13.00 13.95 11.13
CA SER A 436 -11.86 14.31 11.99
C SER A 436 -10.56 13.62 11.55
N VAL A 437 -10.59 12.29 11.39
CA VAL A 437 -9.40 11.50 11.03
C VAL A 437 -8.92 11.87 9.64
N ALA A 438 -9.81 12.02 8.66
CA ALA A 438 -9.42 12.38 7.29
C ALA A 438 -8.74 13.75 7.23
N ILE A 439 -9.28 14.78 7.90
CA ILE A 439 -8.69 16.13 7.92
C ILE A 439 -7.34 16.13 8.64
N ARG A 440 -7.26 15.51 9.83
CA ARG A 440 -6.01 15.44 10.60
C ARG A 440 -4.92 14.65 9.87
N TYR A 441 -5.29 13.58 9.16
CA TYR A 441 -4.37 12.83 8.33
C TYR A 441 -3.88 13.66 7.13
N LEU A 442 -4.81 14.26 6.37
CA LEU A 442 -4.47 15.10 5.21
C LEU A 442 -3.56 16.25 5.60
N GLU A 443 -3.82 16.92 6.72
CA GLU A 443 -2.98 17.99 7.25
C GLU A 443 -1.53 17.53 7.45
N ALA A 444 -1.34 16.40 8.11
CA ALA A 444 -0.02 15.84 8.35
C ALA A 444 0.65 15.37 7.06
N TRP A 445 -0.12 14.76 6.15
CA TRP A 445 0.35 14.30 4.84
C TRP A 445 0.83 15.47 3.98
N LEU A 446 0.13 16.60 4.00
CA LEU A 446 0.55 17.84 3.31
C LEU A 446 1.84 18.44 3.89
N ARG A 447 2.15 18.17 5.16
CA ARG A 447 3.43 18.53 5.80
C ARG A 447 4.54 17.49 5.58
N GLY A 448 4.29 16.46 4.79
CA GLY A 448 5.27 15.42 4.48
C GLY A 448 5.26 14.22 5.44
N LEU A 449 4.22 14.04 6.27
CA LEU A 449 4.11 12.91 7.20
C LEU A 449 3.01 11.93 6.73
N GLY A 450 3.40 10.76 6.24
CA GLY A 450 2.44 9.75 5.73
C GLY A 450 1.99 8.72 6.76
N ALA A 451 2.69 8.58 7.89
CA ALA A 451 2.35 7.72 9.01
C ALA A 451 2.07 8.60 10.24
N VAL A 452 0.83 8.62 10.70
CA VAL A 452 0.35 9.66 11.64
C VAL A 452 -0.35 9.03 12.83
N ALA A 453 0.12 9.37 14.03
CA ALA A 453 -0.55 8.95 15.26
C ALA A 453 -1.82 9.78 15.51
N ILE A 454 -2.99 9.17 15.33
CA ILE A 454 -4.30 9.78 15.53
C ILE A 454 -5.08 8.89 16.50
N ASP A 455 -5.44 9.43 17.66
CA ASP A 455 -6.29 8.77 18.66
C ASP A 455 -5.80 7.36 19.10
N ASN A 456 -4.47 7.24 19.23
CA ASN A 456 -3.72 6.01 19.54
C ASN A 456 -3.71 4.95 18.42
N LEU A 457 -3.98 5.35 17.17
CA LEU A 457 -3.81 4.53 15.99
C LEU A 457 -2.73 5.15 15.09
N MET A 458 -1.90 4.31 14.47
CA MET A 458 -0.98 4.70 13.41
C MET A 458 -1.73 4.65 12.10
N GLU A 459 -2.17 5.81 11.62
CA GLU A 459 -2.97 5.93 10.41
C GLU A 459 -2.10 6.21 9.18
N ASP A 460 -2.52 5.66 8.05
CA ASP A 460 -1.94 5.84 6.72
C ASP A 460 -3.01 6.36 5.73
N ALA A 461 -2.67 6.47 4.45
CA ALA A 461 -3.56 7.06 3.46
C ALA A 461 -4.84 6.23 3.27
N ALA A 462 -4.79 4.90 3.45
CA ALA A 462 -5.96 4.04 3.36
C ALA A 462 -7.03 4.41 4.40
N THR A 463 -6.64 4.86 5.60
CA THR A 463 -7.59 5.34 6.61
C THR A 463 -8.32 6.60 6.15
N ALA A 464 -7.63 7.56 5.54
CA ALA A 464 -8.26 8.75 5.00
C ALA A 464 -9.15 8.43 3.77
N GLU A 465 -8.73 7.47 2.93
CA GLU A 465 -9.50 7.00 1.78
C GLU A 465 -10.82 6.34 2.19
N ILE A 466 -10.82 5.42 3.15
CA ILE A 466 -12.08 4.83 3.62
C ILE A 466 -12.97 5.88 4.28
N SER A 467 -12.39 6.80 5.07
CA SER A 467 -13.13 7.83 5.80
C SER A 467 -13.87 8.77 4.84
N ARG A 468 -13.18 9.34 3.84
CA ARG A 468 -13.82 10.20 2.84
C ARG A 468 -14.81 9.44 1.96
N SER A 469 -14.54 8.16 1.68
CA SER A 469 -15.38 7.34 0.81
C SER A 469 -16.70 6.96 1.47
N GLN A 470 -16.70 6.69 2.78
CA GLN A 470 -17.92 6.47 3.53
C GLN A 470 -18.78 7.72 3.59
N VAL A 471 -18.18 8.87 3.90
CA VAL A 471 -18.89 10.16 3.90
C VAL A 471 -19.54 10.43 2.55
N TRP A 472 -18.77 10.28 1.46
CA TRP A 472 -19.31 10.43 0.10
C TRP A 472 -20.48 9.47 -0.15
N GLN A 473 -20.31 8.18 0.18
CA GLN A 473 -21.34 7.16 -0.08
C GLN A 473 -22.61 7.42 0.72
N TRP A 474 -22.50 7.86 1.99
CA TRP A 474 -23.65 8.12 2.84
C TRP A 474 -24.47 9.33 2.35
N ILE A 475 -23.80 10.38 1.88
CA ILE A 475 -24.48 11.53 1.24
C ILE A 475 -25.20 11.08 -0.03
N HIS A 476 -24.50 10.41 -0.95
CA HIS A 476 -25.02 10.10 -2.28
C HIS A 476 -26.05 8.96 -2.30
N GLN A 477 -26.26 8.29 -1.17
CA GLN A 477 -27.25 7.21 -1.01
C GLN A 477 -28.33 7.57 0.02
N ASP A 478 -28.48 8.86 0.31
CA ASP A 478 -29.52 9.45 1.18
C ASP A 478 -29.60 8.73 2.54
N ARG A 479 -28.44 8.54 3.18
CA ARG A 479 -28.35 7.80 4.44
C ARG A 479 -28.60 8.68 5.66
N THR A 480 -29.05 8.03 6.71
CA THR A 480 -29.26 8.64 8.02
C THR A 480 -28.39 7.93 9.05
N THR A 481 -27.98 8.67 10.07
CA THR A 481 -27.41 8.09 11.28
C THR A 481 -28.47 7.25 12.04
N GLN A 482 -28.04 6.51 13.05
CA GLN A 482 -28.86 5.62 13.87
C GLN A 482 -30.03 6.34 14.56
N ASP A 483 -29.83 7.60 14.94
CA ASP A 483 -30.83 8.49 15.54
C ASP A 483 -31.76 9.16 14.51
N GLY A 484 -31.56 8.88 13.22
CA GLY A 484 -32.40 9.38 12.13
C GLY A 484 -31.96 10.71 11.52
N THR A 485 -30.79 11.23 11.91
CA THR A 485 -30.24 12.47 11.35
C THR A 485 -29.77 12.23 9.91
N PRO A 486 -30.29 12.95 8.90
CA PRO A 486 -29.81 12.83 7.52
C PRO A 486 -28.36 13.26 7.37
N ILE A 487 -27.58 12.46 6.64
CA ILE A 487 -26.16 12.74 6.36
C ILE A 487 -26.10 13.55 5.06
N THR A 488 -26.17 14.89 5.19
CA THR A 488 -26.13 15.81 4.05
C THR A 488 -24.79 16.55 3.94
N VAL A 489 -24.58 17.26 2.83
CA VAL A 489 -23.41 18.15 2.67
C VAL A 489 -23.36 19.18 3.79
N GLU A 490 -24.50 19.78 4.17
CA GLU A 490 -24.59 20.76 5.24
C GLU A 490 -24.23 20.17 6.61
N TYR A 491 -24.66 18.93 6.88
CA TYR A 491 -24.28 18.24 8.12
C TYR A 491 -22.77 18.04 8.19
N ILE A 492 -22.16 17.58 7.10
CA ILE A 492 -20.70 17.38 7.07
C ILE A 492 -19.94 18.71 7.13
N GLU A 493 -20.40 19.77 6.46
CA GLU A 493 -19.77 21.10 6.59
C GLU A 493 -19.77 21.61 8.02
N GLY A 494 -20.86 21.37 8.79
CA GLY A 494 -20.90 21.65 10.22
C GLY A 494 -19.79 20.91 10.98
N LEU A 495 -19.64 19.61 10.74
CA LEU A 495 -18.58 18.79 11.36
C LEU A 495 -17.17 19.23 10.95
N ILE A 496 -16.96 19.68 9.71
CA ILE A 496 -15.68 20.25 9.28
C ILE A 496 -15.36 21.49 10.12
N GLY A 497 -16.34 22.38 10.32
CA GLY A 497 -16.18 23.57 11.17
C GLY A 497 -15.81 23.20 12.61
N GLU A 498 -16.55 22.27 13.22
CA GLU A 498 -16.25 21.78 14.57
C GLU A 498 -14.83 21.21 14.70
N VAL A 499 -14.39 20.39 13.73
CA VAL A 499 -13.04 19.83 13.72
C VAL A 499 -11.99 20.94 13.62
N LEU A 500 -12.21 21.96 12.77
CA LEU A 500 -11.27 23.08 12.61
C LEU A 500 -11.20 23.97 13.86
N ASP A 501 -12.29 24.10 14.62
CA ASP A 501 -12.34 24.85 15.88
C ASP A 501 -11.63 24.12 17.04
N GLU A 502 -11.57 22.78 17.00
CA GLU A 502 -10.97 21.96 18.06
C GLU A 502 -9.45 21.75 17.92
N VAL A 503 -8.91 21.87 16.70
CA VAL A 503 -7.49 21.61 16.45
C VAL A 503 -6.62 22.79 16.90
N GLU A 504 -5.47 22.46 17.48
CA GLU A 504 -4.47 23.47 17.83
C GLU A 504 -3.77 23.98 16.57
N ARG A 505 -3.97 25.27 16.24
CA ARG A 505 -3.33 25.92 15.09
C ARG A 505 -1.88 26.31 15.40
N ARG A 506 -0.97 26.07 14.46
CA ARG A 506 0.47 26.33 14.58
C ARG A 506 1.01 26.91 13.28
N GLU A 507 2.12 27.65 13.37
CA GLU A 507 2.80 28.14 12.17
C GLU A 507 3.21 26.96 11.27
N GLY A 508 2.82 27.03 10.00
CA GLY A 508 3.07 25.98 9.01
C GLY A 508 2.09 24.80 9.04
N ASP A 509 1.02 24.86 9.86
CA ASP A 509 -0.09 23.91 9.73
C ASP A 509 -0.78 24.02 8.37
N ARG A 510 -1.49 22.94 7.99
CA ARG A 510 -2.17 22.82 6.69
C ARG A 510 -3.65 22.47 6.85
N PHE A 511 -4.27 22.83 7.97
CA PHE A 511 -5.64 22.40 8.27
C PHE A 511 -6.67 22.95 7.29
N ASP A 512 -6.50 24.20 6.84
CA ASP A 512 -7.42 24.81 5.87
C ASP A 512 -7.29 24.15 4.49
N ASP A 513 -6.06 23.91 4.04
CA ASP A 513 -5.77 23.16 2.81
C ASP A 513 -6.33 21.73 2.88
N ALA A 514 -6.16 21.06 4.02
CA ALA A 514 -6.67 19.71 4.26
C ALA A 514 -8.20 19.66 4.21
N ALA A 515 -8.88 20.64 4.82
CA ALA A 515 -10.32 20.75 4.77
C ALA A 515 -10.84 21.07 3.36
N GLU A 516 -10.14 21.91 2.58
CA GLU A 516 -10.46 22.15 1.17
C GLU A 516 -10.37 20.86 0.34
N ILE A 517 -9.28 20.09 0.50
CA ILE A 517 -9.12 18.80 -0.17
C ILE A 517 -10.23 17.84 0.26
N PHE A 518 -10.53 17.75 1.55
CA PHE A 518 -11.59 16.87 2.06
C PHE A 518 -12.95 17.20 1.42
N ARG A 519 -13.31 18.49 1.35
CA ARG A 519 -14.54 18.94 0.65
C ARG A 519 -14.58 18.47 -0.80
N GLU A 520 -13.47 18.61 -1.51
CA GLU A 520 -13.36 18.19 -2.90
C GLU A 520 -13.56 16.69 -3.07
N VAL A 521 -12.95 15.86 -2.23
CA VAL A 521 -12.94 14.40 -2.40
C VAL A 521 -14.13 13.69 -1.76
N ALA A 522 -14.85 14.34 -0.83
CA ALA A 522 -15.95 13.75 -0.08
C ALA A 522 -17.33 14.37 -0.39
N LEU A 523 -17.41 15.65 -0.75
CA LEU A 523 -18.69 16.37 -0.86
C LEU A 523 -19.12 16.69 -2.30
N ARG A 524 -18.22 16.56 -3.28
CA ARG A 524 -18.55 16.77 -4.69
C ARG A 524 -19.23 15.54 -5.31
N GLU A 525 -19.99 15.76 -6.38
CA GLU A 525 -20.67 14.71 -7.15
C GLU A 525 -19.66 13.72 -7.76
N GLU A 526 -18.53 14.21 -8.26
CA GLU A 526 -17.49 13.34 -8.79
C GLU A 526 -16.74 12.64 -7.64
N PHE A 527 -16.66 11.31 -7.71
CA PHE A 527 -15.83 10.52 -6.81
C PHE A 527 -14.41 10.37 -7.39
N PRO A 528 -13.39 11.05 -6.86
CA PRO A 528 -12.03 10.86 -7.31
C PRO A 528 -11.55 9.44 -6.99
N THR A 529 -10.78 8.84 -7.90
CA THR A 529 -10.32 7.45 -7.75
C THR A 529 -9.44 7.29 -6.52
N PHE A 530 -8.60 8.29 -6.22
CA PHE A 530 -7.76 8.39 -5.03
C PHE A 530 -7.64 9.85 -4.58
N LEU A 531 -7.65 10.11 -3.28
CA LEU A 531 -7.51 11.45 -2.70
C LEU A 531 -6.11 12.04 -2.91
N THR A 532 -5.10 11.17 -3.03
CA THR A 532 -3.69 11.55 -3.14
C THR A 532 -3.37 12.26 -4.46
N LEU A 533 -4.09 11.98 -5.55
CA LEU A 533 -3.78 12.50 -6.89
C LEU A 533 -3.91 14.02 -6.99
N GLY A 534 -5.05 14.55 -6.55
CA GLY A 534 -5.32 15.99 -6.56
C GLY A 534 -4.50 16.74 -5.51
N ALA A 535 -4.31 16.13 -4.34
CA ALA A 535 -3.49 16.68 -3.27
C ALA A 535 -2.00 16.79 -3.66
N TYR A 536 -1.42 15.70 -4.17
CA TYR A 536 -0.03 15.63 -4.64
C TYR A 536 0.25 16.72 -5.67
N SER A 537 -0.63 16.84 -6.66
CA SER A 537 -0.47 17.78 -7.78
C SER A 537 -0.45 19.25 -7.39
N ARG A 538 -1.13 19.62 -6.29
CA ARG A 538 -1.29 21.01 -5.86
C ARG A 538 -0.29 21.41 -4.78
N PHE A 539 0.07 20.48 -3.91
CA PHE A 539 0.74 20.83 -2.65
C PHE A 539 2.10 20.18 -2.44
N LEU A 540 2.43 19.12 -3.18
CA LEU A 540 3.66 18.34 -2.94
C LEU A 540 4.67 18.41 -4.10
N ILE A 541 4.43 19.28 -5.09
CA ILE A 541 5.40 19.58 -6.14
C ILE A 541 6.10 20.88 -5.78
N ASP A 542 7.38 20.75 -5.42
CA ASP A 542 8.26 21.90 -5.32
C ASP A 542 8.83 22.14 -6.73
N GLU A 543 8.43 23.22 -7.41
CA GLU A 543 9.04 23.67 -8.67
C GLU A 543 10.20 24.64 -8.38
N ASP A 544 11.28 24.55 -9.17
CA ASP A 544 12.48 25.42 -9.09
C ASP A 544 12.22 26.88 -9.48
#